data_AF-A0A1M4DYQ6-F1
#
_entry.id   AF-A0A1M4DYQ6-F1
#
_cell.length_a   1.000
_cell.length_b   1.000
_cell.length_c   1.000
_cell.angle_alpha   90.00
_cell.angle_beta   90.00
_cell.angle_gamma   90.00
#
_symmetry.space_group_name_H-M   'P 1'
#
loop_
_entity.id
_entity.type
_entity.pdbx_description
1 polymer ?
#
loop_
_entity_poly.entity_id
_entity_poly.type
_entity_poly.pdbx_seq_one_letter_code
_entity_poly.pdbx_strand_id
1 'polypeptide(L)' 'MEHTATAERVTTIFAKVMGVPPANGLDTLPEDTESWDSLAQVRLFGAIEHAFGCTLPRQLLLIGPHLGAFATAIEQAR' A
#
# COMPACT_ATOMS: atom_id res chain seq x y z
N MET A 1 18.45 -6.43 4.33
CA MET A 1 18.43 -5.63 3.09
C MET A 1 17.12 -5.80 2.30
N GLU A 2 16.21 -6.69 2.69
CA GLU A 2 14.96 -6.96 1.96
C GLU A 2 13.83 -5.94 2.19
N HIS A 3 13.81 -5.30 3.38
CA HIS A 3 12.79 -4.29 3.72
C HIS A 3 12.74 -3.12 2.73
N THR A 4 13.88 -2.74 2.13
CA THR A 4 13.95 -1.63 1.18
C THR A 4 13.26 -1.98 -0.14
N ALA A 5 13.41 -3.22 -0.63
CA ALA A 5 12.82 -3.65 -1.90
C ALA A 5 11.28 -3.78 -1.82
N THR A 6 10.75 -4.27 -0.70
CA THR A 6 9.30 -4.28 -0.45
C THR A 6 8.76 -2.86 -0.36
N ALA A 7 9.42 -1.99 0.41
CA ALA A 7 9.03 -0.60 0.57
C ALA A 7 8.98 0.15 -0.77
N GLU A 8 10.06 0.09 -1.56
CA GLU A 8 10.15 0.72 -2.88
C GLU A 8 9.07 0.24 -3.85
N ARG A 9 8.74 -1.05 -3.80
CA ARG A 9 7.72 -1.61 -4.68
C ARG A 9 6.31 -1.22 -4.23
N VAL A 10 6.04 -1.18 -2.94
CA VAL A 10 4.77 -0.68 -2.38
C VAL A 10 4.55 0.79 -2.74
N THR A 11 5.55 1.65 -2.56
CA THR A 11 5.44 3.08 -2.93
C THR A 11 5.28 3.27 -4.45
N THR A 12 5.90 2.42 -5.26
CA THR A 12 5.70 2.41 -6.72
C THR A 12 4.27 2.03 -7.11
N ILE A 13 3.69 1.02 -6.45
CA ILE A 13 2.29 0.61 -6.72
C ILE A 13 1.34 1.70 -6.25
N PHE A 14 1.58 2.28 -5.09
CA PHE A 14 0.83 3.42 -4.58
C PHE A 14 0.78 4.55 -5.60
N ALA A 15 1.95 4.96 -6.13
CA ALA A 15 2.03 6.02 -7.12
C ALA A 15 1.24 5.73 -8.40
N LYS A 16 1.19 4.46 -8.83
CA LYS A 16 0.38 4.04 -9.98
C LYS A 16 -1.11 4.10 -9.72
N VAL A 17 -1.55 3.77 -8.50
CA VAL A 17 -2.98 3.75 -8.15
C VAL A 17 -3.50 5.16 -7.87
N MET A 18 -2.73 5.95 -7.13
CA MET A 18 -3.12 7.30 -6.71
C MET A 18 -2.82 8.37 -7.76
N GLY A 19 -1.95 8.08 -8.72
CA GLY A 19 -1.46 9.04 -9.71
C GLY A 19 -0.43 10.03 -9.18
N VAL A 20 -0.07 9.95 -7.89
CA VAL A 20 0.90 10.80 -7.21
C VAL A 20 1.80 9.96 -6.29
N PRO A 21 3.07 10.34 -6.11
CA PRO A 21 3.94 9.65 -5.16
C PRO A 21 3.42 9.78 -3.72
N PRO A 22 3.72 8.81 -2.85
CA PRO A 22 3.35 8.90 -1.43
C PRO A 22 4.10 10.06 -0.76
N ALA A 23 3.37 10.96 -0.10
CA ALA A 23 3.92 12.19 0.48
C ALA A 23 5.00 11.92 1.54
N ASN A 24 4.80 10.87 2.35
CA ASN A 24 5.65 10.49 3.48
C ASN A 24 6.22 9.08 3.33
N GLY A 25 6.37 8.58 2.09
CA GLY A 25 6.80 7.20 1.85
C GLY A 25 5.85 6.19 2.50
N LEU A 26 6.37 5.22 3.27
CA LEU A 26 5.53 4.23 3.98
C LEU A 26 4.74 4.82 5.15
N ASP A 27 5.07 6.03 5.61
CA ASP A 27 4.32 6.69 6.68
C ASP A 27 3.12 7.50 6.13
N THR A 28 2.91 7.48 4.80
CA THR A 28 1.78 8.18 4.15
C THR A 28 0.46 7.65 4.68
N LEU A 29 -0.36 8.56 5.21
CA LEU A 29 -1.73 8.33 5.66
C LEU A 29 -2.73 8.63 4.52
N PRO A 30 -3.96 8.11 4.60
CA PRO A 30 -5.03 8.47 3.67
C PRO A 30 -5.27 9.98 3.59
N GLU A 31 -5.17 10.70 4.71
CA GLU A 31 -5.35 12.16 4.77
C GLU A 31 -4.24 12.96 4.08
N ASP A 32 -3.06 12.37 3.88
CA ASP A 32 -1.95 13.00 3.17
C ASP A 32 -2.14 13.00 1.65
N THR A 33 -3.13 12.24 1.14
CA THR A 33 -3.33 12.03 -0.31
C THR A 33 -4.81 12.20 -0.66
N GLU A 34 -5.15 13.31 -1.31
CA GLU A 34 -6.53 13.64 -1.69
C GLU A 34 -7.20 12.53 -2.53
N SER A 35 -6.45 11.90 -3.42
CA SER A 35 -6.93 10.79 -4.27
C SER A 35 -7.17 9.48 -3.52
N TRP A 36 -6.83 9.40 -2.24
CA TRP A 36 -6.90 8.18 -1.46
C TRP A 36 -8.29 7.95 -0.85
N ASP A 37 -9.26 7.73 -1.73
CA ASP A 37 -10.64 7.38 -1.37
C ASP A 37 -10.86 5.86 -1.23
N SER A 38 -12.08 5.44 -0.87
CA SER A 38 -12.41 4.04 -0.64
C SER A 38 -12.21 3.15 -1.87
N LEU A 39 -12.42 3.70 -3.07
CA LEU A 39 -12.20 2.96 -4.32
C LEU A 39 -10.69 2.81 -4.58
N ALA A 40 -9.93 3.86 -4.35
CA ALA A 40 -8.47 3.84 -4.44
C ALA A 40 -7.86 2.85 -3.43
N GLN A 41 -8.40 2.75 -2.21
CA GLN A 41 -8.00 1.75 -1.22
C GLN A 41 -8.19 0.31 -1.74
N VAL A 42 -9.37 0.01 -2.29
CA VAL A 42 -9.65 -1.33 -2.87
C VAL A 42 -8.73 -1.63 -4.05
N ARG A 43 -8.48 -0.64 -4.92
CA ARG A 43 -7.56 -0.76 -6.05
C ARG A 43 -6.12 -1.00 -5.58
N LEU A 44 -5.68 -0.27 -4.55
CA LEU A 44 -4.36 -0.42 -3.96
C LEU A 44 -4.18 -1.83 -3.37
N PHE A 45 -5.16 -2.29 -2.58
CA PHE A 45 -5.19 -3.62 -2.01
C PHE A 45 -5.02 -4.70 -3.10
N GLY A 46 -5.88 -4.69 -4.13
CA GLY A 46 -5.81 -5.67 -5.21
C GLY A 46 -4.52 -5.58 -6.04
N ALA A 47 -4.01 -4.37 -6.27
CA ALA A 47 -2.75 -4.18 -6.99
C ALA A 47 -1.55 -4.75 -6.22
N ILE A 48 -1.54 -4.61 -4.90
CA ILE A 48 -0.49 -5.18 -4.04
C ILE A 48 -0.59 -6.70 -4.00
N GLU A 49 -1.78 -7.27 -3.76
CA GLU A 49 -1.95 -8.74 -3.81
C GLU A 49 -1.47 -9.33 -5.13
N HIS A 50 -1.87 -8.73 -6.25
CA HIS A 50 -1.45 -9.16 -7.58
C HIS A 50 0.07 -9.01 -7.79
N ALA A 51 0.66 -7.89 -7.37
CA ALA A 51 2.08 -7.63 -7.59
C ALA A 51 3.01 -8.52 -6.75
N PHE A 52 2.57 -8.94 -5.57
CA PHE A 52 3.36 -9.76 -4.64
C PHE A 52 2.94 -11.24 -4.61
N GLY A 53 1.82 -11.60 -5.26
CA GLY A 53 1.32 -12.97 -5.29
C GLY A 53 0.90 -13.48 -3.91
N CYS A 54 0.38 -12.60 -3.05
CA CYS A 54 0.00 -12.91 -1.67
C CYS A 54 -1.46 -12.53 -1.40
N THR A 55 -2.00 -13.03 -0.29
CA THR A 55 -3.30 -12.62 0.23
C THR A 55 -3.10 -11.74 1.45
N LEU A 56 -3.64 -10.53 1.40
CA LEU A 56 -3.51 -9.55 2.47
C LEU A 56 -4.65 -9.70 3.50
N PRO A 57 -4.42 -9.30 4.76
CA PRO A 57 -5.48 -9.22 5.75
C PRO A 57 -6.60 -8.28 5.30
N ARG A 58 -7.86 -8.75 5.34
CA ARG A 58 -9.04 -7.96 4.93
C ARG A 58 -9.22 -6.65 5.68
N GLN A 59 -8.62 -6.51 6.86
CA GLN A 59 -8.61 -5.24 7.62
C GLN A 59 -7.96 -4.10 6.81
N LEU A 60 -7.01 -4.41 5.92
CA LEU A 60 -6.40 -3.44 5.02
C LEU A 60 -7.31 -3.00 3.86
N LEU A 61 -8.51 -3.57 3.69
CA LEU A 61 -9.51 -3.01 2.76
C LEU A 61 -10.19 -1.75 3.30
N LEU A 62 -10.17 -1.57 4.63
CA LEU A 62 -10.71 -0.39 5.26
C LEU A 62 -9.69 0.74 5.17
N ILE A 63 -10.15 1.94 4.84
CA ILE A 63 -9.34 3.16 5.00
C ILE A 63 -9.04 3.34 6.48
N GLY A 64 -7.76 3.50 6.81
CA GLY A 64 -7.30 3.55 8.19
C GLY A 64 -5.83 3.25 8.39
N PRO A 65 -5.20 2.33 7.66
CA PRO A 65 -3.77 2.11 7.80
C PRO A 65 -2.96 3.14 6.99
N HIS A 66 -1.80 3.54 7.53
CA HIS A 66 -0.75 4.15 6.73
C HIS A 66 -0.18 3.11 5.75
N LEU A 67 0.47 3.58 4.68
CA LEU A 67 0.96 2.73 3.58
C LEU A 67 1.88 1.59 4.05
N GLY A 68 2.64 1.80 5.12
CA GLY A 68 3.55 0.85 5.73
C GLY A 68 2.87 -0.41 6.25
N ALA A 69 1.59 -0.36 6.61
CA ALA A 69 0.86 -1.56 7.05
C ALA A 69 0.78 -2.62 5.94
N PHE A 70 0.74 -2.19 4.67
CA PHE A 70 0.81 -3.12 3.54
C PHE A 70 2.18 -3.80 3.46
N ALA A 71 3.26 -3.03 3.61
CA ALA A 71 4.62 -3.58 3.61
C ALA A 71 4.81 -4.61 4.73
N THR A 72 4.37 -4.30 5.95
CA THR A 72 4.41 -5.23 7.08
C THR A 72 3.59 -6.48 6.82
N ALA A 73 2.38 -6.36 6.28
CA ALA A 73 1.53 -7.52 5.99
C ALA A 73 2.13 -8.43 4.91
N ILE A 74 2.78 -7.87 3.87
CA ILE A 74 3.49 -8.65 2.85
C ILE A 74 4.64 -9.44 3.47
N GLU A 75 5.41 -8.80 4.35
CA GLU A 75 6.56 -9.43 5.01
C GLU A 75 6.12 -10.55 5.95
N GLN A 76 4.98 -10.42 6.62
CA GLN A 76 4.42 -11.46 7.48
C GLN A 76 3.78 -12.63 6.71
N ALA A 77 3.43 -12.43 5.44
CA ALA A 77 2.84 -13.46 4.59
C ALA A 77 3.89 -14.32 3.85
N ARG A 78 5.17 -13.98 3.98
CA ARG A 78 6.33 -14.73 3.44
C ARG A 78 6.91 -15.66 4.50
#